data_AF-K3WL41-F1
#
_entry.id   AF-K3WL41-F1
#
_cell.length_a   1.000
_cell.length_b   1.000
_cell.length_c   1.000
_cell.angle_alpha   90.00
_cell.angle_beta   90.00
_cell.angle_gamma   90.00
#
_symmetry.space_group_name_H-M   'P 1'
#
loop_
_entity.id
_entity.type
_entity.pdbx_description
1 polymer ?
#
loop_
_entity_poly.entity_id
_entity_poly.type
_entity_poly.pdbx_seq_one_letter_code
_entity_poly.pdbx_strand_id
1 'polypeptide(L)'
;MAEAHVRLAMEDLPVGLCADCNEDGQILDRILQQHFQLQVCVMCKQNRNLRDGSYELISKSRAKVDFAMPESFFHGLPHMTKPNPHHEAFAPLKLYLKKMIMDEAYRLYDDKDGLEREKAARKLKAYTSAAKRTKHLLKRKHVLMSLTGEDKQQDTEQESEPKQKPKKPAYIPVADRDHKHQFAAEVYDETANSWFKECECGMKVEVEKW
;
A
#
# COMPACT_ATOMS: atom_id res chain seq x y z
N MET A 1 48.58 5.80 -29.48
CA MET A 1 47.32 5.47 -30.19
C MET A 1 46.11 5.88 -29.33
N ALA A 2 46.04 7.14 -28.91
CA ALA A 2 45.04 7.61 -27.92
C ALA A 2 44.34 8.91 -28.37
N GLU A 3 44.32 9.21 -29.67
CA GLU A 3 43.78 10.47 -30.21
C GLU A 3 42.77 10.25 -31.35
N ALA A 4 42.14 9.07 -31.39
CA ALA A 4 41.19 8.71 -32.46
C ALA A 4 39.72 8.60 -32.00
N HIS A 5 39.38 8.95 -30.75
CA HIS A 5 38.02 8.79 -30.23
C HIS A 5 37.24 10.10 -30.01
N VAL A 6 37.81 11.26 -30.31
CA VAL A 6 37.15 12.57 -30.10
C VAL A 6 36.93 13.31 -31.43
N ARG A 7 36.47 12.58 -32.47
CA ARG A 7 36.10 13.16 -33.78
C ARG A 7 34.75 12.71 -34.34
N LEU A 8 33.95 11.99 -33.55
CA LEU A 8 32.58 11.59 -33.93
C LEU A 8 31.60 12.25 -32.97
N ALA A 9 31.12 13.46 -33.25
CA ALA A 9 30.01 14.01 -32.47
C ALA A 9 29.18 15.13 -33.12
N MET A 10 29.60 15.74 -34.23
CA MET A 10 28.90 16.92 -34.78
C MET A 10 28.16 16.70 -36.10
N GLU A 11 28.44 15.60 -36.82
CA GLU A 11 27.92 15.41 -38.20
C GLU A 11 26.65 14.54 -38.30
N ASP A 12 26.24 13.86 -37.21
CA ASP A 12 25.06 12.98 -37.18
C ASP A 12 23.94 13.49 -36.25
N LEU A 13 23.82 14.81 -36.07
CA LEU A 13 22.69 15.37 -35.33
C LEU A 13 21.43 15.29 -36.20
N PRO A 14 20.34 14.66 -35.74
CA PRO A 14 19.13 14.56 -36.54
C PRO A 14 18.54 15.96 -36.72
N VAL A 15 18.53 16.45 -37.97
CA VAL A 15 17.92 17.73 -38.33
C VAL A 15 16.55 17.46 -38.96
N GLY A 16 15.54 18.27 -38.62
CA GLY A 16 14.21 18.13 -39.20
C GLY A 16 13.22 19.19 -38.72
N LEU A 17 11.95 18.95 -39.04
CA LEU A 17 10.82 19.78 -38.59
C LEU A 17 10.53 19.52 -37.10
N CYS A 18 10.50 20.57 -36.30
CA CYS A 18 10.11 20.48 -34.89
C CYS A 18 8.59 20.54 -34.73
N ALA A 19 7.98 19.58 -34.05
CA ALA A 19 6.54 19.54 -33.80
C ALA A 19 6.03 20.65 -32.86
N ASP A 20 6.91 21.27 -32.06
CA ASP A 20 6.52 22.30 -31.07
C ASP A 20 6.63 23.74 -31.61
N CYS A 21 7.65 24.06 -32.41
CA CYS A 21 7.81 25.38 -33.04
C CYS A 21 7.45 25.42 -34.53
N ASN A 22 7.26 24.25 -35.16
CA ASN A 22 6.95 24.10 -36.58
C ASN A 22 8.00 24.74 -37.51
N GLU A 23 9.23 24.86 -37.03
CA GLU A 23 10.38 25.35 -37.79
C GLU A 23 11.18 24.16 -38.37
N ASP A 24 11.51 24.27 -39.65
CA ASP A 24 12.38 23.34 -40.36
C ASP A 24 13.87 23.62 -40.09
N GLY A 25 14.71 22.62 -40.34
CA GLY A 25 16.17 22.76 -40.20
C GLY A 25 16.66 22.79 -38.75
N GLN A 26 15.82 22.40 -37.78
CA GLN A 26 16.17 22.40 -36.37
C GLN A 26 16.84 21.10 -35.94
N ILE A 27 17.79 21.21 -35.00
CA ILE A 27 18.43 20.06 -34.36
C ILE A 27 17.42 19.40 -33.42
N LEU A 28 16.99 18.19 -33.77
CA LEU A 28 16.06 17.37 -33.00
C LEU A 28 16.77 16.67 -31.83
N ASP A 29 16.02 16.44 -30.75
CA ASP A 29 16.51 15.66 -29.62
C ASP A 29 16.52 14.16 -29.99
N ARG A 30 17.73 13.59 -30.01
CA ARG A 30 17.95 12.19 -30.38
C ARG A 30 17.20 11.21 -29.48
N ILE A 31 17.09 11.50 -28.18
CA ILE A 31 16.44 10.60 -27.23
C ILE A 31 14.93 10.58 -27.48
N LEU A 32 14.32 11.75 -27.64
CA LEU A 32 12.90 11.89 -27.95
C LEU A 32 12.53 11.23 -29.28
N GLN A 33 13.38 11.40 -30.31
CA GLN A 33 13.16 10.78 -31.60
C GLN A 33 13.32 9.26 -31.55
N GLN A 34 14.41 8.75 -30.98
CA GLN A 34 14.73 7.31 -30.99
C GLN A 34 13.79 6.49 -30.10
N HIS A 35 13.52 6.93 -28.87
CA HIS A 35 12.77 6.14 -27.90
C HIS A 35 11.27 6.44 -27.90
N PHE A 36 10.87 7.66 -28.28
CA PHE A 36 9.48 8.12 -28.16
C PHE A 36 8.86 8.53 -29.50
N GLN A 37 9.62 8.43 -30.61
CA GLN A 37 9.18 8.86 -31.95
C GLN A 37 8.68 10.32 -31.99
N LEU A 38 9.22 11.19 -31.14
CA LEU A 38 8.86 12.60 -31.09
C LEU A 38 9.94 13.47 -31.74
N GLN A 39 9.53 14.24 -32.75
CA GLN A 39 10.39 15.20 -33.44
C GLN A 39 10.32 16.57 -32.74
N VAL A 40 11.11 16.76 -31.69
CA VAL A 40 11.16 18.02 -30.93
C VAL A 40 12.59 18.52 -30.90
N CYS A 41 12.80 19.80 -31.21
CA CYS A 41 14.13 20.40 -31.17
C CYS A 41 14.65 20.56 -29.74
N VAL A 42 15.98 20.60 -29.59
CA VAL A 42 16.63 20.71 -28.27
C VAL A 42 16.18 21.98 -27.53
N MET A 43 15.95 23.08 -28.25
CA MET A 43 15.48 24.34 -27.67
C MET A 43 14.06 24.25 -27.13
N CYS A 44 13.12 23.70 -27.91
CA CYS A 44 11.74 23.48 -27.46
C CYS A 44 11.68 22.54 -26.25
N LYS A 45 12.46 21.46 -26.28
CA LYS A 45 12.59 20.54 -25.14
C LYS A 45 13.03 21.28 -23.87
N GLN A 46 14.09 22.08 -23.94
CA GLN A 46 14.59 22.85 -22.78
C GLN A 46 13.57 23.87 -22.28
N ASN A 47 12.97 24.65 -23.18
CA ASN A 47 11.95 25.65 -22.83
C ASN A 47 10.73 25.03 -22.13
N ARG A 48 10.25 23.90 -22.65
CA ARG A 48 9.10 23.17 -22.09
C ARG A 48 9.44 22.48 -20.77
N ASN A 49 10.69 22.02 -20.62
CA ASN A 49 11.17 21.49 -19.36
C ASN A 49 11.25 22.56 -18.27
N LEU A 50 11.66 23.78 -18.60
CA LEU A 50 11.71 24.91 -17.67
C LEU A 50 10.31 25.38 -17.23
N ARG A 51 9.30 25.29 -18.11
CA ARG A 51 7.92 25.68 -17.77
C ARG A 51 7.21 24.62 -16.92
N ASP A 52 7.07 23.41 -17.45
CA ASP A 52 6.16 22.39 -16.88
C ASP A 52 6.85 21.04 -16.62
N GLY A 53 8.10 20.91 -17.06
CA GLY A 53 8.82 19.64 -17.04
C GLY A 53 8.25 18.60 -18.02
N SER A 54 7.49 18.99 -19.04
CA SER A 54 6.73 18.03 -19.87
C SER A 54 7.60 17.00 -20.59
N TYR A 55 8.82 17.37 -21.01
CA TYR A 55 9.77 16.43 -21.64
C TYR A 55 10.78 15.85 -20.64
N GLU A 56 10.51 15.94 -19.33
CA GLU A 56 11.27 15.24 -18.30
C GLU A 56 11.03 13.74 -18.41
N LEU A 57 12.10 12.96 -18.24
CA LEU A 57 12.00 11.51 -18.17
C LEU A 57 11.82 11.09 -16.71
N ILE A 58 10.74 10.38 -16.43
CA ILE A 58 10.38 9.93 -15.08
C ILE A 58 10.45 8.41 -14.98
N SER A 59 10.86 7.91 -13.82
CA SER A 59 10.89 6.47 -13.56
C SER A 59 9.49 5.88 -13.43
N LYS A 60 9.37 4.57 -13.65
CA LYS A 60 8.11 3.82 -13.41
C LYS A 60 7.52 4.09 -12.02
N SER A 61 8.35 4.04 -10.98
CA SER A 61 7.91 4.26 -9.60
C SER A 61 7.37 5.67 -9.39
N ARG A 62 8.04 6.68 -9.95
CA ARG A 62 7.59 8.08 -9.89
C ARG A 62 6.28 8.29 -10.66
N ALA A 63 6.15 7.71 -11.87
CA ALA A 63 4.92 7.78 -12.65
C ALA A 63 3.70 7.20 -11.92
N LYS A 64 3.87 6.09 -11.19
CA LYS A 64 2.79 5.48 -10.39
C LYS A 64 2.33 6.36 -9.22
N VAL A 65 3.25 7.09 -8.60
CA VAL A 65 2.97 7.94 -7.43
C VAL A 65 2.42 9.29 -7.88
N ASP A 66 3.09 9.97 -8.80
CA ASP A 66 2.78 11.34 -9.19
C ASP A 66 1.49 11.43 -10.01
N PHE A 67 1.25 10.43 -10.87
CA PHE A 67 0.12 10.38 -11.80
C PHE A 67 -0.89 9.26 -11.49
N ALA A 68 -0.76 8.62 -10.32
CA ALA A 68 -1.65 7.52 -9.90
C ALA A 68 -1.79 6.38 -10.93
N MET A 69 -0.82 6.21 -11.84
CA MET A 69 -0.98 5.26 -12.96
C MET A 69 -1.02 3.80 -12.51
N PRO A 70 -1.96 2.98 -13.03
CA PRO A 70 -1.97 1.54 -12.81
C PRO A 70 -0.73 0.84 -13.40
N GLU A 71 -0.33 -0.28 -12.80
CA GLU A 71 0.80 -1.09 -13.28
C GLU A 71 0.60 -1.62 -14.71
N SER A 72 -0.66 -1.96 -15.04
CA SER A 72 -1.05 -2.47 -16.36
C SER A 72 -0.74 -1.49 -17.49
N PHE A 73 -0.77 -0.18 -17.22
CA PHE A 73 -0.58 0.85 -18.24
C PHE A 73 0.85 0.89 -18.80
N PHE A 74 1.84 0.44 -18.02
CA PHE A 74 3.24 0.47 -18.45
C PHE A 74 3.60 -0.63 -19.45
N HIS A 75 2.68 -1.55 -19.76
CA HIS A 75 2.90 -2.56 -20.78
C HIS A 75 2.62 -1.98 -22.16
N GLY A 76 3.61 -2.03 -23.06
CA GLY A 76 3.50 -1.49 -24.42
C GLY A 76 3.77 0.01 -24.55
N LEU A 77 4.04 0.72 -23.45
CA LEU A 77 4.38 2.14 -23.51
C LEU A 77 5.84 2.35 -23.94
N PRO A 78 6.12 3.31 -24.86
CA PRO A 78 7.49 3.69 -25.21
C PRO A 78 8.30 4.11 -23.99
N HIS A 79 9.52 3.58 -23.87
CA HIS A 79 10.38 3.86 -22.73
C HIS A 79 11.86 3.76 -23.11
N MET A 80 12.69 4.44 -22.33
CA MET A 80 14.14 4.32 -22.37
C MET A 80 14.62 3.46 -21.21
N THR A 81 15.47 2.48 -21.48
CA THR A 81 16.09 1.63 -20.46
C THR A 81 17.48 2.14 -20.10
N LYS A 82 17.80 2.10 -18.81
CA LYS A 82 19.13 2.41 -18.26
C LYS A 82 19.51 1.36 -17.22
N PRO A 83 20.82 1.11 -16.97
CA PRO A 83 21.24 0.29 -15.85
C PRO A 83 20.69 0.89 -14.55
N ASN A 84 20.35 0.02 -13.59
CA ASN A 84 19.76 0.47 -12.34
C ASN A 84 20.82 1.21 -11.50
N PRO A 85 20.57 2.46 -11.07
CA PRO A 85 21.55 3.27 -10.36
C PRO A 85 21.95 2.70 -9.00
N HIS A 86 21.12 1.84 -8.40
CA HIS A 86 21.46 1.19 -7.13
C HIS A 86 22.41 0.01 -7.33
N HIS A 87 22.17 -0.83 -8.33
CA HIS A 87 23.00 -1.99 -8.63
C HIS A 87 22.69 -2.55 -10.03
N GLU A 88 23.72 -2.83 -10.83
CA GLU A 88 23.55 -3.27 -12.23
C GLU A 88 22.80 -4.60 -12.36
N ALA A 89 22.99 -5.54 -11.42
CA ALA A 89 22.28 -6.82 -11.42
C ALA A 89 20.76 -6.72 -11.13
N PHE A 90 20.26 -5.56 -10.71
CA PHE A 90 18.83 -5.36 -10.50
C PHE A 90 18.11 -5.11 -11.83
N ALA A 91 16.78 -5.23 -11.78
CA ALA A 91 15.94 -4.95 -12.93
C ALA A 91 16.29 -3.56 -13.51
N PRO A 92 16.49 -3.44 -14.85
CA PRO A 92 16.85 -2.18 -15.49
C PRO A 92 15.84 -1.06 -15.20
N LEU A 93 16.36 0.15 -15.05
CA LEU A 93 15.54 1.34 -14.84
C LEU A 93 14.80 1.68 -16.14
N LYS A 94 13.46 1.68 -16.06
CA LYS A 94 12.58 2.13 -17.15
C LYS A 94 12.20 3.59 -16.93
N LEU A 95 12.52 4.42 -17.91
CA LEU A 95 12.25 5.84 -17.96
C LEU A 95 11.19 6.14 -19.02
N TYR A 96 10.14 6.84 -18.61
CA TYR A 96 9.00 7.21 -19.45
C TYR A 96 8.95 8.73 -19.62
N LEU A 97 8.37 9.20 -20.72
CA LEU A 97 8.18 10.62 -20.95
C LEU A 97 7.02 11.16 -20.13
N LYS A 98 7.27 12.18 -19.30
CA LYS A 98 6.25 12.78 -18.42
C LYS A 98 5.02 13.25 -19.18
N LYS A 99 5.19 13.91 -20.34
CA LYS A 99 4.08 14.35 -21.23
C LYS A 99 3.11 13.21 -21.55
N MET A 100 3.63 12.09 -22.06
CA MET A 100 2.79 10.93 -22.43
C MET A 100 2.05 10.34 -21.22
N ILE A 101 2.72 10.27 -20.07
CA ILE A 101 2.11 9.79 -18.83
C ILE A 101 1.02 10.76 -18.35
N MET A 102 1.26 12.06 -18.45
CA MET A 102 0.31 13.10 -18.06
C MET A 102 -0.93 13.07 -18.95
N ASP A 103 -0.74 13.00 -20.26
CA ASP A 103 -1.83 12.93 -21.25
C ASP A 103 -2.71 11.70 -21.00
N GLU A 104 -2.10 10.55 -20.72
CA GLU A 104 -2.87 9.36 -20.38
C GLU A 104 -3.56 9.48 -19.02
N ALA A 105 -2.90 10.05 -18.02
CA ALA A 105 -3.50 10.24 -16.71
C ALA A 105 -4.78 11.09 -16.82
N TYR A 106 -4.75 12.15 -17.63
CA TYR A 106 -5.94 12.94 -17.93
C TYR A 106 -6.96 12.15 -18.74
N ARG A 107 -6.53 11.30 -19.67
CA ARG A 107 -7.45 10.39 -20.38
C ARG A 107 -8.16 9.40 -19.44
N LEU A 108 -7.49 8.95 -18.38
CA LEU A 108 -8.02 7.96 -17.42
C LEU A 108 -8.89 8.60 -16.33
N TYR A 109 -8.56 9.81 -15.92
CA TYR A 109 -9.21 10.53 -14.82
C TYR A 109 -9.99 11.77 -15.27
N ASP A 110 -10.23 11.89 -16.57
CA ASP A 110 -10.86 12.99 -17.32
C ASP A 110 -10.06 14.32 -17.28
N ASP A 111 -9.71 14.78 -16.09
CA ASP A 111 -9.08 16.09 -15.89
C ASP A 111 -8.03 16.08 -14.77
N LYS A 112 -7.38 17.23 -14.59
CA LYS A 112 -6.41 17.45 -13.53
C LYS A 112 -7.04 17.29 -12.14
N ASP A 113 -8.28 17.72 -11.98
CA ASP A 113 -9.00 17.62 -10.71
C ASP A 113 -9.34 16.16 -10.36
N GLY A 114 -9.68 15.34 -11.35
CA GLY A 114 -9.93 13.91 -11.23
C GLY A 114 -8.69 13.15 -10.79
N LEU A 115 -7.54 13.49 -11.36
CA LEU A 115 -6.26 12.93 -10.92
C LEU A 115 -5.98 13.27 -9.44
N GLU A 116 -6.20 14.51 -9.02
CA GLU A 116 -5.99 14.91 -7.62
C GLU A 116 -7.02 14.26 -6.68
N ARG A 117 -8.28 14.10 -7.09
CA ARG A 117 -9.30 13.33 -6.35
C ARG A 117 -8.88 11.88 -6.14
N GLU A 118 -8.38 11.21 -7.18
CA GLU A 118 -7.90 9.82 -7.08
C GLU A 118 -6.68 9.71 -6.16
N LYS A 119 -5.74 10.66 -6.24
CA LYS A 119 -4.58 10.71 -5.34
C LYS A 119 -5.00 10.90 -3.88
N ALA A 120 -5.95 11.79 -3.62
CA ALA A 120 -6.52 11.98 -2.29
C ALA A 120 -7.22 10.70 -1.78
N ALA A 121 -8.01 10.05 -2.64
CA ALA A 121 -8.69 8.79 -2.31
C ALA A 121 -7.68 7.67 -1.97
N ARG A 122 -6.59 7.54 -2.72
CA ARG A 122 -5.52 6.55 -2.42
C ARG A 122 -4.79 6.86 -1.11
N LYS A 123 -4.49 8.14 -0.84
CA LYS A 123 -3.89 8.56 0.43
C LYS A 123 -4.81 8.25 1.61
N LEU A 124 -6.11 8.52 1.49
CA LEU A 124 -7.09 8.21 2.53
C LEU A 124 -7.22 6.69 2.75
N LYS A 125 -7.26 5.89 1.68
CA LYS A 125 -7.26 4.41 1.78
C LYS A 125 -5.99 3.89 2.46
N ALA A 126 -4.82 4.42 2.08
CA ALA A 126 -3.55 4.07 2.71
C ALA A 126 -3.55 4.42 4.21
N TYR A 127 -3.98 5.64 4.56
CA TYR A 127 -4.08 6.10 5.95
C TYR A 127 -5.04 5.24 6.77
N THR A 128 -6.26 5.02 6.29
CA THR A 128 -7.27 4.20 6.99
C THR A 128 -6.82 2.76 7.17
N SER A 129 -6.17 2.16 6.17
CA SER A 129 -5.60 0.80 6.29
C SER A 129 -4.43 0.75 7.28
N ALA A 130 -3.60 1.79 7.35
CA ALA A 130 -2.53 1.90 8.33
C ALA A 130 -3.10 2.04 9.74
N ALA A 131 -4.07 2.94 9.95
CA ALA A 131 -4.75 3.15 11.23
C ALA A 131 -5.45 1.87 11.74
N LYS A 132 -6.09 1.10 10.85
CA LYS A 132 -6.68 -0.21 11.21
C LYS A 132 -5.61 -1.19 11.69
N ARG A 133 -4.46 -1.26 11.02
CA ARG A 133 -3.35 -2.14 11.41
C ARG A 133 -2.74 -1.73 12.75
N THR A 134 -2.59 -0.43 12.99
CA THR A 134 -1.99 0.09 14.24
C THR A 134 -2.99 0.22 15.40
N LYS A 135 -4.29 -0.02 15.19
CA LYS A 135 -5.32 0.03 16.24
C LYS A 135 -4.97 -0.79 17.49
N HIS A 136 -4.29 -1.92 17.33
CA HIS A 136 -3.84 -2.76 18.45
C HIS A 136 -2.63 -2.18 19.21
N LEU A 137 -1.84 -1.31 18.57
CA LEU A 137 -0.73 -0.57 19.17
C LEU A 137 -1.23 0.68 19.91
N LEU A 138 -2.35 1.27 19.46
CA LEU A 138 -3.02 2.41 20.10
C LEU A 138 -3.87 2.00 21.33
N LYS A 139 -3.70 0.79 21.87
CA LYS A 139 -4.50 0.24 23.00
C LYS A 139 -4.26 0.92 24.35
N ARG A 140 -3.53 2.05 24.39
CA ARG A 140 -3.61 3.01 25.49
C ARG A 140 -4.87 3.86 25.27
N LYS A 141 -6.00 3.35 25.78
CA LYS A 141 -7.37 3.88 25.64
C LYS A 141 -7.53 5.39 25.88
N HIS A 142 -6.61 6.03 26.60
CA HIS A 142 -6.70 7.43 27.01
C HIS A 142 -6.48 8.45 25.87
N VAL A 143 -5.95 8.05 24.71
CA VAL A 143 -5.61 9.02 23.63
C VAL A 143 -6.65 9.05 22.51
N LEU A 144 -7.39 7.96 22.28
CA LEU A 144 -8.36 7.89 21.17
C LEU A 144 -9.66 8.66 21.44
N MET A 145 -10.04 8.84 22.71
CA MET A 145 -11.27 9.54 23.11
C MET A 145 -11.25 11.06 22.86
N SER A 146 -10.08 11.64 22.58
CA SER A 146 -9.93 13.09 22.38
C SER A 146 -10.01 13.53 20.91
N LEU A 147 -10.06 12.59 19.95
CA LEU A 147 -10.11 12.89 18.51
C LEU A 147 -11.49 12.63 17.89
N THR A 148 -12.26 11.71 18.46
CA THR A 148 -13.68 11.56 18.19
C THR A 148 -14.42 12.43 19.19
N GLY A 149 -14.63 13.69 18.85
CA GLY A 149 -15.56 14.57 19.56
C GLY A 149 -17.01 14.10 19.37
N GLU A 150 -17.30 12.89 19.84
CA GLU A 150 -18.66 12.42 20.06
C GLU A 150 -18.99 12.86 21.48
N ASP A 151 -19.56 14.07 21.58
CA ASP A 151 -20.25 14.54 22.76
C ASP A 151 -21.29 13.47 23.15
N LYS A 152 -21.02 12.78 24.26
CA LYS A 152 -22.07 12.04 24.98
C LYS A 152 -23.01 13.08 25.59
N GLN A 153 -23.93 13.62 24.79
CA GLN A 153 -25.18 14.13 25.33
C GLN A 153 -25.95 12.95 25.92
N GLN A 154 -26.22 13.09 27.21
CA GLN A 154 -27.12 12.25 27.98
C GLN A 154 -28.51 12.45 27.39
N ASP A 155 -29.05 11.44 26.72
CA ASP A 155 -30.48 11.39 26.47
C ASP A 155 -31.09 10.19 27.19
N THR A 156 -32.09 10.57 27.98
CA THR A 156 -32.96 9.82 28.85
C THR A 156 -33.75 8.73 28.14
N GLU A 157 -34.02 7.71 28.92
CA GLU A 157 -34.81 6.52 28.65
C GLU A 157 -36.17 6.86 28.03
N GLN A 158 -36.51 6.24 26.89
CA GLN A 158 -37.86 5.77 26.60
C GLN A 158 -37.81 4.65 25.56
N GLU A 159 -38.44 3.54 25.94
CA GLU A 159 -38.31 2.20 25.37
C GLU A 159 -38.94 2.09 23.97
N SER A 160 -38.23 1.41 23.06
CA SER A 160 -38.87 0.60 22.03
C SER A 160 -37.96 -0.59 21.69
N GLU A 161 -38.50 -1.79 21.82
CA GLU A 161 -37.75 -3.05 21.86
C GLU A 161 -37.07 -3.42 20.52
N PRO A 162 -35.76 -3.79 20.53
CA PRO A 162 -35.18 -4.57 19.45
C PRO A 162 -35.01 -6.05 19.87
N LYS A 163 -35.56 -6.93 19.01
CA LYS A 163 -35.49 -8.41 19.09
C LYS A 163 -34.15 -8.94 19.61
N GLN A 164 -34.22 -9.66 20.72
CA GLN A 164 -33.07 -10.24 21.42
C GLN A 164 -32.39 -11.33 20.56
N LYS A 165 -31.14 -11.10 20.19
CA LYS A 165 -30.22 -12.17 19.79
C LYS A 165 -29.81 -12.94 21.06
N PRO A 166 -29.71 -14.28 21.02
CA PRO A 166 -29.38 -15.07 22.20
C PRO A 166 -28.00 -14.65 22.75
N LYS A 167 -27.99 -14.20 24.01
CA LYS A 167 -26.76 -13.83 24.73
C LYS A 167 -25.92 -15.09 24.90
N LYS A 168 -24.66 -15.04 24.44
CA LYS A 168 -23.68 -16.09 24.75
C LYS A 168 -23.49 -16.14 26.27
N PRO A 169 -23.41 -17.33 26.90
CA PRO A 169 -23.19 -17.43 28.33
C PRO A 169 -21.88 -16.72 28.70
N ALA A 170 -21.91 -15.96 29.79
CA ALA A 170 -20.75 -15.26 30.30
C ALA A 170 -19.65 -16.27 30.63
N TYR A 171 -18.42 -15.97 30.18
CA TYR A 171 -17.24 -16.73 30.57
C TYR A 171 -17.00 -16.54 32.07
N ILE A 172 -17.20 -17.61 32.85
CA ILE A 172 -16.88 -17.65 34.27
C ILE A 172 -15.43 -18.14 34.35
N PRO A 173 -14.46 -17.28 34.71
CA PRO A 173 -13.07 -17.72 34.85
C PRO A 173 -12.97 -18.78 35.96
N VAL A 174 -12.36 -19.91 35.62
CA VAL A 174 -12.09 -21.08 36.49
C VAL A 174 -10.98 -20.76 37.52
N ALA A 175 -10.87 -19.51 37.98
CA ALA A 175 -9.74 -19.06 38.79
C ALA A 175 -9.99 -19.19 40.31
N ASP A 176 -11.25 -19.17 40.76
CA ASP A 176 -11.55 -19.16 42.21
C ASP A 176 -11.48 -20.55 42.88
N ARG A 177 -11.13 -21.62 42.14
CA ARG A 177 -10.97 -22.98 42.71
C ARG A 177 -9.65 -23.65 42.37
N ASP A 178 -8.64 -22.89 41.94
CA ASP A 178 -7.28 -23.42 41.77
C ASP A 178 -6.67 -23.69 43.16
N HIS A 179 -6.65 -24.95 43.56
CA HIS A 179 -5.98 -25.45 44.75
C HIS A 179 -5.30 -26.77 44.42
N LYS A 180 -4.32 -27.17 45.25
CA LYS A 180 -3.67 -28.46 45.10
C LYS A 180 -4.61 -29.55 45.61
N HIS A 181 -5.04 -30.46 44.73
CA HIS A 181 -5.94 -31.55 45.11
C HIS A 181 -5.29 -32.42 46.19
N GLN A 182 -5.91 -32.44 47.37
CA GLN A 182 -5.67 -33.43 48.40
C GLN A 182 -6.86 -34.38 48.38
N PHE A 183 -6.58 -35.65 48.13
CA PHE A 183 -7.58 -36.71 48.02
C PHE A 183 -7.72 -37.43 49.36
N ALA A 184 -8.97 -37.64 49.79
CA ALA A 184 -9.28 -38.40 51.00
C ALA A 184 -9.05 -39.92 50.81
N ALA A 185 -9.36 -40.69 51.86
CA ALA A 185 -9.25 -42.14 51.84
C ALA A 185 -10.12 -42.79 50.74
N GLU A 186 -9.67 -43.94 50.27
CA GLU A 186 -10.33 -44.70 49.20
C GLU A 186 -11.67 -45.26 49.67
N VAL A 187 -12.72 -44.96 48.92
CA VAL A 187 -14.06 -45.50 49.13
C VAL A 187 -14.36 -46.46 47.98
N TYR A 188 -14.89 -47.64 48.31
CA TYR A 188 -15.31 -48.63 47.33
C TYR A 188 -16.76 -48.36 46.91
N ASP A 189 -17.00 -48.25 45.61
CA ASP A 189 -18.36 -48.18 45.06
C ASP A 189 -18.83 -49.58 44.66
N GLU A 190 -19.85 -50.09 45.36
CA GLU A 190 -20.45 -51.40 45.09
C GLU A 190 -21.15 -51.45 43.72
N THR A 191 -21.59 -50.30 43.18
CA THR A 191 -22.34 -50.25 41.92
C THR A 191 -21.42 -50.22 40.69
N ALA A 192 -20.28 -49.55 40.80
CA ALA A 192 -19.27 -49.48 39.75
C ALA A 192 -18.20 -50.57 39.88
N ASN A 193 -18.20 -51.33 40.99
CA ASN A 193 -17.17 -52.31 41.35
C ASN A 193 -15.74 -51.73 41.25
N SER A 194 -15.59 -50.46 41.62
CA SER A 194 -14.33 -49.74 41.53
C SER A 194 -14.06 -48.87 42.76
N TRP A 195 -12.78 -48.57 42.99
CA TRP A 195 -12.34 -47.72 44.09
C TRP A 195 -12.23 -46.30 43.61
N PHE A 196 -12.69 -45.33 44.39
CA PHE A 196 -12.54 -43.92 44.07
C PHE A 196 -11.97 -43.12 45.25
N LYS A 197 -11.32 -42.01 44.93
CA LYS A 197 -10.89 -40.99 45.88
C LYS A 197 -11.54 -39.67 45.52
N GLU A 198 -12.01 -38.94 46.53
CA GLU A 198 -12.62 -37.62 46.33
C GLU A 198 -11.82 -36.51 47.01
N CYS A 199 -11.84 -35.35 46.37
CA CYS A 199 -11.29 -34.10 46.90
C CYS A 199 -12.45 -33.17 47.29
N GLU A 200 -12.28 -32.33 48.32
CA GLU A 200 -13.31 -31.41 48.84
C GLU A 200 -13.87 -30.45 47.78
N CYS A 201 -13.15 -30.22 46.67
CA CYS A 201 -13.65 -29.43 45.55
C CYS A 201 -14.71 -30.14 44.69
N GLY A 202 -14.96 -31.43 44.93
CA GLY A 202 -15.90 -32.27 44.19
C GLY A 202 -15.27 -33.11 43.08
N MET A 203 -13.93 -33.11 42.94
CA MET A 203 -13.24 -33.95 41.97
C MET A 203 -13.13 -35.39 42.48
N LYS A 204 -13.61 -36.35 41.69
CA LYS A 204 -13.51 -37.80 41.96
C LYS A 204 -12.55 -38.45 40.96
N VAL A 205 -11.67 -39.32 41.46
CA VAL A 205 -10.70 -40.07 40.66
C VAL A 205 -10.86 -41.55 40.96
N GLU A 206 -11.07 -42.35 39.92
CA GLU A 206 -11.10 -43.81 39.99
C GLU A 206 -9.68 -44.37 40.10
N VAL A 207 -9.51 -45.38 40.95
CA VAL A 207 -8.22 -46.01 41.26
C VAL A 207 -8.35 -47.51 41.02
N GLU A 208 -7.58 -48.02 40.06
CA GLU A 208 -7.43 -49.47 39.86
C GLU A 208 -6.40 -50.01 40.87
N LYS A 209 -6.79 -51.01 41.64
CA LYS A 209 -5.88 -51.78 42.52
C LYS A 209 -5.47 -53.06 41.78
N TRP A 210 -4.15 -53.24 41.68
CA TRP A 210 -3.51 -54.38 41.03
C TRP A 210 -3.17 -55.44 42.06
#